data_AF-A0A6J3HKE1-F1
#
_entry.id   AF-A0A6J3HKE1-F1
#
_cell.length_a   1.000
_cell.length_b   1.000
_cell.length_c   1.000
_cell.angle_alpha   90.00
_cell.angle_beta   90.00
_cell.angle_gamma   90.00
#
_symmetry.space_group_name_H-M   'P 1'
#
loop_
_entity.id
_entity.type
_entity.pdbx_description
1 polymer ?
#
loop_
_entity_poly.entity_id
_entity_poly.type
_entity_poly.pdbx_seq_one_letter_code
_entity_poly.pdbx_strand_id
1 'polypeptide(L)'
;MADFDEIYEEEEDEERALEEQLLKYSPDPVVVRGSGHVTVFGLSNKFESEFPSSLTGKVAPEEFKASINRVNSCLKKNLPVNTRRSIEKLLEWENNRLYHKLCLHWRLSKRKCETNNMMEYVILIEFLPKTPIFRPD
;
A
#
# COMPACT_ATOMS: atom_id res chain seq x y z
N MET A 1 -16.80 -44.62 -1.72
CA MET A 1 -17.46 -43.30 -1.56
C MET A 1 -16.36 -42.27 -1.33
N ALA A 2 -15.47 -42.10 -2.31
CA ALA A 2 -14.24 -41.29 -2.19
C ALA A 2 -13.78 -40.87 -3.59
N ASP A 3 -14.69 -40.26 -4.35
CA ASP A 3 -14.44 -39.85 -5.74
C ASP A 3 -15.12 -38.50 -6.06
N PHE A 4 -15.43 -37.74 -5.01
CA PHE A 4 -16.12 -36.44 -5.14
C PHE A 4 -15.41 -35.31 -4.40
N ASP A 5 -14.49 -35.62 -3.46
CA ASP A 5 -13.67 -34.63 -2.75
C ASP A 5 -12.36 -34.29 -3.50
N GLU A 6 -11.87 -35.19 -4.36
CA GLU A 6 -10.56 -35.05 -5.03
C GLU A 6 -10.57 -33.95 -6.12
N ILE A 7 -11.73 -33.69 -6.72
CA ILE A 7 -11.91 -32.65 -7.74
C ILE A 7 -11.90 -31.24 -7.11
N TYR A 8 -12.30 -31.10 -5.84
CA TYR A 8 -12.30 -29.80 -5.14
C TYR A 8 -10.92 -29.43 -4.59
N GLU A 9 -10.13 -30.40 -4.13
CA GLU A 9 -8.78 -30.12 -3.62
C GLU A 9 -7.81 -29.71 -4.75
N GLU A 10 -7.90 -30.31 -5.95
CA GLU A 10 -7.08 -29.92 -7.10
C GLU A 10 -7.41 -28.50 -7.61
N GLU A 11 -8.69 -28.14 -7.71
CA GLU A 11 -9.09 -26.77 -8.12
C GLU A 11 -8.65 -25.70 -7.12
N GLU A 12 -8.71 -25.98 -5.81
CA GLU A 12 -8.31 -25.04 -4.75
C GLU A 12 -6.79 -24.82 -4.73
N ASP A 13 -6.00 -25.87 -4.98
CA ASP A 13 -4.54 -25.77 -5.10
C ASP A 13 -4.11 -25.09 -6.40
N GLU A 14 -4.81 -25.33 -7.52
CA GLU A 14 -4.60 -24.58 -8.76
C GLU A 14 -4.91 -23.10 -8.60
N GLU A 15 -6.01 -22.75 -7.91
CA GLU A 15 -6.40 -21.37 -7.65
C GLU A 15 -5.37 -20.66 -6.75
N ARG A 16 -4.88 -21.33 -5.72
CA ARG A 16 -3.81 -20.82 -4.84
C ARG A 16 -2.49 -20.63 -5.59
N ALA A 17 -2.12 -21.57 -6.47
CA ALA A 17 -0.93 -21.45 -7.31
C ALA A 17 -1.04 -20.29 -8.31
N LEU A 18 -2.25 -20.04 -8.84
CA LEU A 18 -2.52 -18.91 -9.73
C LEU A 18 -2.46 -17.58 -8.99
N GLU A 19 -3.01 -17.50 -7.77
CA GLU A 19 -2.89 -16.34 -6.88
C GLU A 19 -1.42 -16.04 -6.55
N GLU A 20 -0.63 -17.07 -6.23
CA GLU A 20 0.78 -16.93 -5.92
C GLU A 20 1.60 -16.47 -7.14
N GLN A 21 1.29 -16.98 -8.34
CA GLN A 21 1.86 -16.48 -9.58
C GLN A 21 1.47 -15.03 -9.86
N LEU A 22 0.20 -14.65 -9.67
CA LEU A 22 -0.27 -13.27 -9.85
C LEU A 22 0.42 -12.30 -8.89
N LEU A 23 0.62 -12.70 -7.64
CA LEU A 23 1.40 -11.94 -6.66
C LEU A 23 2.85 -11.75 -7.10
N LYS A 24 3.45 -12.77 -7.73
CA LYS A 24 4.84 -12.72 -8.24
C LYS A 24 5.04 -11.75 -9.40
N TYR A 25 4.01 -11.47 -10.20
CA TYR A 25 4.06 -10.50 -11.31
C TYR A 25 3.61 -9.10 -10.91
N SER A 26 3.23 -8.87 -9.65
CA SER A 26 2.87 -7.53 -9.20
C SER A 26 4.09 -6.60 -9.23
N PRO A 27 3.97 -5.37 -9.78
CA PRO A 27 5.07 -4.42 -9.80
C PRO A 27 5.53 -4.07 -8.39
N ASP A 28 6.81 -3.76 -8.25
CA ASP A 28 7.39 -3.33 -6.96
C ASP A 28 6.61 -2.15 -6.36
N PRO A 29 6.34 -2.18 -5.04
CA PRO A 29 5.58 -1.13 -4.41
C PRO A 29 6.32 0.20 -4.43
N VAL A 30 5.59 1.28 -4.70
CA VAL A 30 6.14 2.63 -4.66
C VAL A 30 6.35 3.05 -3.21
N VAL A 31 7.57 3.50 -2.88
CA VAL A 31 7.93 3.93 -1.53
C VAL A 31 7.92 5.46 -1.47
N VAL A 32 7.04 6.03 -0.66
CA VAL A 32 7.02 7.46 -0.38
C VAL A 32 7.66 7.70 0.99
N ARG A 33 8.81 8.37 0.99
CA ARG A 33 9.63 8.60 2.18
C ARG A 33 9.33 9.95 2.85
N GLY A 34 9.79 10.05 4.09
CA GLY A 34 9.76 11.30 4.84
C GLY A 34 10.79 12.31 4.31
N SER A 35 10.41 13.58 4.19
CA SER A 35 11.29 14.65 3.71
C SER A 35 11.76 15.58 4.86
N GLY A 36 11.92 15.07 6.07
CA GLY A 36 12.23 15.89 7.26
C GLY A 36 12.77 15.09 8.45
N HIS A 37 12.69 15.66 9.66
CA HIS A 37 13.29 15.05 10.84
C HIS A 37 12.50 13.80 11.26
N VAL A 38 13.20 12.67 11.36
CA VAL A 38 12.64 11.41 11.84
C VAL A 38 12.56 11.46 13.38
N THR A 39 11.38 11.21 13.93
CA THR A 39 11.17 11.17 15.40
C THR A 39 11.79 9.91 16.01
N VAL A 40 11.95 9.87 17.33
CA VAL A 40 12.50 8.69 18.07
C VAL A 40 11.73 7.39 17.77
N PHE A 41 10.45 7.50 17.38
CA PHE A 41 9.62 6.36 17.01
C PHE A 41 9.68 6.00 15.51
N GLY A 42 10.53 6.67 14.72
CA GLY A 42 10.70 6.42 13.29
C GLY A 42 9.71 7.15 12.38
N LEU A 43 8.73 7.90 12.92
CA LEU A 43 7.81 8.68 12.09
C LEU A 43 8.48 9.98 11.62
N SER A 44 8.43 10.27 10.33
CA SER A 44 8.85 11.58 9.80
C SER A 44 7.85 12.67 10.16
N ASN A 45 8.33 13.89 10.35
CA ASN A 45 7.47 15.08 10.55
C ASN A 45 6.70 15.49 9.28
N LYS A 46 7.10 14.99 8.11
CA LYS A 46 6.49 15.26 6.81
C LYS A 46 6.84 14.15 5.82
N PHE A 47 5.87 13.72 5.02
CA PHE A 47 6.05 12.89 3.83
C PHE A 47 6.19 13.75 2.58
N GLU A 48 7.03 13.28 1.67
CA GLU A 48 7.25 13.90 0.37
C GLU A 48 5.94 13.93 -0.44
N SER A 49 5.69 15.08 -1.06
CA SER A 49 4.49 15.31 -1.88
C SER A 49 4.80 15.42 -3.37
N GLU A 50 6.03 15.11 -3.75
CA GLU A 50 6.42 15.00 -5.16
C GLU A 50 5.73 13.79 -5.76
N PHE A 51 5.20 13.94 -6.97
CA PHE A 51 4.44 12.87 -7.61
C PHE A 51 5.41 11.81 -8.16
N PRO A 52 5.31 10.54 -7.70
CA PRO A 52 6.19 9.49 -8.18
C PRO A 52 5.85 9.09 -9.61
N SER A 53 6.84 9.07 -10.49
CA SER A 53 6.67 8.75 -11.91
C SER A 53 6.09 7.35 -12.15
N SER A 54 6.33 6.40 -11.25
CA SER A 54 5.77 5.05 -11.27
C SER A 54 4.24 4.99 -11.14
N LEU A 55 3.59 6.07 -10.69
CA LEU A 55 2.12 6.19 -10.64
C LEU A 55 1.52 6.91 -11.85
N THR A 56 2.34 7.32 -12.81
CA THR A 56 1.87 7.99 -14.04
C THR A 56 0.86 7.11 -14.77
N GLY A 57 -0.28 7.70 -15.12
CA GLY A 57 -1.38 6.99 -15.79
C GLY A 57 -2.19 6.05 -14.87
N LYS A 58 -1.92 6.01 -13.56
CA LYS A 58 -2.66 5.20 -12.57
C LYS A 58 -3.52 6.05 -11.64
N VAL A 59 -2.96 7.15 -11.13
CA VAL A 59 -3.67 8.12 -10.30
C VAL A 59 -3.32 9.53 -10.76
N ALA A 60 -4.26 10.46 -10.65
CA ALA A 60 -4.03 11.86 -10.95
C ALA A 60 -3.08 12.50 -9.92
N PRO A 61 -2.11 13.33 -10.33
CA PRO A 61 -1.15 13.97 -9.42
C PRO A 61 -1.78 14.78 -8.29
N GLU A 62 -2.91 15.44 -8.57
CA GLU A 62 -3.67 16.22 -7.60
C GLU A 62 -4.30 15.35 -6.51
N GLU A 63 -4.78 14.14 -6.84
CA GLU A 63 -5.35 13.21 -5.86
C GLU A 63 -4.24 12.64 -4.96
N PHE A 64 -3.11 12.23 -5.55
CA PHE A 64 -1.93 11.80 -4.79
C PHE A 64 -1.50 12.90 -3.80
N LYS A 65 -1.34 14.13 -4.31
CA LYS A 65 -0.93 15.27 -3.51
C LYS A 65 -1.95 15.60 -2.41
N ALA A 66 -3.25 15.47 -2.69
CA ALA A 66 -4.29 15.67 -1.70
C ALA A 66 -4.22 14.63 -0.57
N SER A 67 -4.06 13.34 -0.89
CA SER A 67 -3.92 12.27 0.12
C SER A 67 -2.69 12.49 1.00
N ILE A 68 -1.52 12.78 0.41
CA ILE A 68 -0.29 13.10 1.16
C ILE A 68 -0.48 14.35 2.05
N ASN A 69 -1.14 15.38 1.55
CA ASN A 69 -1.40 16.59 2.35
C ASN A 69 -2.32 16.31 3.56
N ARG A 70 -3.28 15.40 3.44
CA ARG A 70 -4.10 14.96 4.58
C ARG A 70 -3.26 14.18 5.59
N VAL A 71 -2.37 13.30 5.14
CA VAL A 71 -1.42 12.58 6.03
C VAL A 71 -0.52 13.59 6.76
N ASN A 72 0.07 14.54 6.03
CA ASN A 72 0.89 15.61 6.60
C ASN A 72 0.12 16.49 7.59
N SER A 73 -1.18 16.70 7.37
CA SER A 73 -2.04 17.42 8.32
C SER A 73 -2.29 16.60 9.60
N CYS A 74 -2.38 15.28 9.49
CA CYS A 74 -2.49 14.37 10.63
C CYS A 74 -1.22 14.37 11.49
N LEU A 75 -0.04 14.39 10.86
CA LEU A 75 1.27 14.49 11.53
C LEU A 75 1.39 15.76 12.39
N LYS A 76 0.85 16.89 11.92
CA LYS A 76 0.94 18.19 12.62
C LYS A 76 0.01 18.31 13.84
N LYS A 77 -1.07 17.54 13.89
CA LYS A 77 -2.18 17.74 14.85
C LYS A 77 -2.25 16.73 15.98
N ASN A 78 -1.50 15.62 15.89
CA ASN A 78 -1.63 14.50 16.82
C ASN A 78 -0.35 14.27 17.65
N LEU A 79 -0.50 13.70 18.85
CA LEU A 79 0.62 13.19 19.64
C LEU A 79 1.25 11.96 18.97
N PRO A 80 2.56 11.69 19.15
CA PRO A 80 3.29 10.67 18.39
C PRO A 80 2.64 9.28 18.36
N VAL A 81 2.12 8.82 19.50
CA VAL A 81 1.48 7.49 19.62
C VAL A 81 0.15 7.42 18.86
N ASN A 82 -0.68 8.45 18.97
CA ASN A 82 -1.97 8.52 18.28
C ASN A 82 -1.81 8.78 16.79
N THR A 83 -0.73 9.47 16.41
CA THR A 83 -0.45 9.86 15.02
C THR A 83 -0.37 8.65 14.11
N ARG A 84 0.30 7.57 14.53
CA ARG A 84 0.38 6.33 13.75
C ARG A 84 -1.02 5.78 13.43
N ARG A 85 -1.82 5.53 14.47
CA ARG A 85 -3.17 4.95 14.32
C ARG A 85 -4.07 5.86 13.48
N SER A 86 -3.96 7.18 13.66
CA SER A 86 -4.73 8.14 12.87
C SER A 86 -4.33 8.13 11.39
N ILE A 87 -3.04 7.97 11.07
CA ILE A 87 -2.57 7.81 9.69
C ILE A 87 -3.07 6.50 9.10
N GLU A 88 -2.95 5.37 9.81
CA GLU A 88 -3.46 4.07 9.35
C GLU A 88 -4.96 4.15 9.00
N LYS A 89 -5.77 4.76 9.88
CA LYS A 89 -7.20 5.00 9.62
C LYS A 89 -7.46 5.91 8.41
N LEU A 90 -6.65 6.96 8.23
CA LEU A 90 -6.78 7.86 7.10
C LEU A 90 -6.44 7.14 5.78
N LEU A 91 -5.37 6.36 5.76
CA LEU A 91 -4.98 5.58 4.58
C LEU A 91 -6.06 4.57 4.21
N GLU A 92 -6.66 3.89 5.19
CA GLU A 92 -7.78 2.99 4.97
C GLU A 92 -8.98 3.71 4.33
N TRP A 93 -9.28 4.92 4.81
CA TRP A 93 -10.33 5.73 4.20
C TRP A 93 -10.01 6.16 2.76
N GLU A 94 -8.77 6.60 2.49
CA GLU A 94 -8.31 6.96 1.14
C GLU A 94 -8.37 5.76 0.18
N ASN A 95 -7.98 4.59 0.67
CA ASN A 95 -8.03 3.32 -0.06
C ASN A 95 -9.45 2.98 -0.53
N ASN A 96 -10.40 2.97 0.41
CA ASN A 96 -11.81 2.67 0.12
C ASN A 96 -12.45 3.74 -0.78
N ARG A 97 -12.08 5.01 -0.58
CA ARG A 97 -12.61 6.13 -1.37
C ARG A 97 -12.19 6.06 -2.83
N LEU A 98 -10.90 5.83 -3.08
CA LEU A 98 -10.27 6.02 -4.40
C LEU A 98 -9.33 4.88 -4.79
N TYR A 99 -8.32 4.56 -4.00
CA TYR A 99 -7.17 3.79 -4.49
C TYR A 99 -7.49 2.34 -4.84
N HIS A 100 -8.42 1.68 -4.13
CA HIS A 100 -8.84 0.31 -4.51
C HIS A 100 -9.50 0.26 -5.88
N LYS A 101 -10.25 1.31 -6.25
CA LYS A 101 -10.84 1.44 -7.60
C LYS A 101 -9.79 1.62 -8.70
N LEU A 102 -8.57 2.02 -8.32
CA LEU A 102 -7.41 2.18 -9.19
C LEU A 102 -6.45 0.99 -9.13
N CYS A 103 -6.81 -0.09 -8.42
CA CYS A 103 -5.94 -1.23 -8.12
C CYS A 103 -4.65 -0.82 -7.39
N LEU A 104 -4.76 0.15 -6.47
CA LEU A 104 -3.67 0.62 -5.62
C LEU A 104 -4.05 0.43 -4.15
N HIS A 105 -3.07 0.15 -3.30
CA HIS A 105 -3.25 0.02 -1.87
C HIS A 105 -2.19 0.80 -1.11
N TRP A 106 -2.60 1.80 -0.33
CA TRP A 106 -1.72 2.62 0.48
C TRP A 106 -1.62 2.07 1.89
N ARG A 107 -0.39 1.93 2.39
CA ARG A 107 -0.11 1.33 3.69
C ARG A 107 1.03 2.07 4.39
N LEU A 108 0.89 2.28 5.70
CA LEU A 108 2.00 2.72 6.53
C LEU A 108 2.84 1.50 6.90
N SER A 109 4.13 1.52 6.59
CA SER A 109 5.04 0.39 6.82
C SER A 109 6.31 0.82 7.53
N LYS A 110 6.82 -0.03 8.42
CA LYS A 110 8.07 0.21 9.14
C LYS A 110 9.21 -0.46 8.38
N ARG A 111 10.18 0.32 7.90
CA ARG A 111 11.37 -0.16 7.18
C ARG A 111 12.65 0.32 7.84
N LYS A 112 13.77 -0.34 7.55
CA LYS A 112 15.09 0.14 7.96
C LYS A 112 15.48 1.30 7.06
N CYS A 113 15.91 2.42 7.65
CA CYS A 113 16.39 3.56 6.87
C CYS A 113 17.69 3.18 6.15
N GLU A 114 17.87 3.62 4.90
CA GLU A 114 19.06 3.29 4.12
C GLU A 114 20.28 4.11 4.56
N THR A 115 20.04 5.34 5.03
CA THR A 115 21.09 6.28 5.42
C THR A 115 21.46 6.17 6.90
N ASN A 116 20.67 5.47 7.71
CA ASN A 116 20.93 5.27 9.14
C ASN A 116 20.36 3.92 9.61
N ASN A 117 20.99 3.26 10.58
CA ASN A 117 20.50 1.99 11.12
C ASN A 117 19.18 2.08 11.91
N MET A 118 18.55 3.25 11.94
CA MET A 118 17.26 3.46 12.57
C MET A 118 16.11 2.91 11.72
N MET A 119 15.02 2.54 12.39
CA MET A 119 13.78 2.19 11.71
C MET A 119 12.98 3.46 11.40
N GLU A 120 12.41 3.54 10.21
CA GLU A 120 11.53 4.62 9.77
C GLU A 120 10.17 4.08 9.32
N TYR A 121 9.15 4.92 9.40
CA TYR A 121 7.86 4.67 8.78
C TYR A 121 7.82 5.33 7.40
N VAL A 122 7.52 4.52 6.39
CA VAL A 122 7.31 4.93 5.00
C VAL A 122 5.88 4.63 4.58
N ILE A 123 5.37 5.36 3.61
CA ILE A 123 4.11 5.01 2.95
C ILE A 123 4.47 4.11 1.77
N LEU A 124 3.83 2.94 1.71
CA LEU A 124 3.91 2.02 0.59
C LEU A 124 2.64 2.11 -0.23
N ILE A 125 2.81 2.10 -1.55
CA ILE A 125 1.72 2.04 -2.51
C ILE A 125 1.91 0.75 -3.29
N GLU A 126 1.10 -0.24 -2.97
CA GLU A 126 1.10 -1.57 -3.56
C GLU A 126 0.14 -1.62 -4.73
N PHE A 127 0.48 -2.41 -5.74
CA PHE A 127 -0.39 -2.67 -6.88
C PHE A 127 -1.22 -3.91 -6.55
N LEU A 128 -2.53 -3.73 -6.44
CA LEU A 128 -3.44 -4.85 -6.23
C LEU A 128 -3.52 -5.69 -7.51
N PRO A 129 -3.44 -7.02 -7.42
CA PRO A 129 -3.58 -7.89 -8.58
C PRO A 129 -4.94 -7.64 -9.23
N LYS A 130 -4.95 -7.53 -10.57
CA LYS A 130 -6.22 -7.52 -11.31
C LYS A 130 -6.69 -8.95 -11.42
N THR A 131 -7.95 -9.22 -11.07
CA THR A 131 -8.59 -10.49 -11.39
C THR A 131 -8.46 -10.73 -12.89
N PRO A 132 -7.82 -11.82 -13.35
CA PRO A 132 -7.70 -12.08 -14.77
C PRO A 132 -9.09 -12.35 -15.34
N ILE A 133 -9.57 -11.43 -16.20
CA ILE A 133 -10.82 -11.53 -16.97
C ILE A 133 -10.79 -12.63 -18.06
N PHE A 134 -9.82 -13.53 -18.02
CA PHE A 134 -9.60 -14.58 -19.02
C PHE A 134 -10.18 -15.94 -18.65
N ARG A 135 -11.08 -16.04 -17.67
CA ARG A 135 -11.97 -17.20 -17.57
C ARG A 135 -13.16 -16.96 -18.51
N PRO A 136 -13.28 -17.65 -19.66
CA PRO A 136 -14.54 -17.67 -20.39
C PRO A 136 -15.61 -18.33 -19.50
N ASP A 137 -16.79 -17.70 -19.41
CA ASP A 137 -17.98 -18.29 -18.79
C ASP A 137 -18.37 -19.65 -19.42
#